data_AF-A0A662RMH2-F1
#
_entry.id   AF-A0A662RMH2-F1
#
_cell.length_a   1.000
_cell.length_b   1.000
_cell.length_c   1.000
_cell.angle_alpha   90.00
_cell.angle_beta   90.00
_cell.angle_gamma   90.00
#
_symmetry.space_group_name_H-M   'P 1'
#
loop_
_entity.id
_entity.type
_entity.pdbx_description
1 polymer ?
#
loop_
_entity_poly.entity_id
_entity_poly.type
_entity_poly.pdbx_seq_one_letter_code
_entity_poly.pdbx_strand_id
1 'polypeptide(L)' 'MKREPWYLIDNNVHEMFKFRSLAALKRYAKEHDMRIKRSPIDDHCFYTESYVILPTGYLD' A
#
# COMPACT_ATOMS: atom_id res chain seq x y z
N MET A 1 -20.15 -6.31 -17.32
CA MET A 1 -19.34 -5.20 -16.78
C MET A 1 -17.96 -5.75 -16.40
N LYS A 2 -16.87 -5.20 -16.94
CA LYS A 2 -15.51 -5.56 -16.48
C LYS A 2 -15.33 -4.94 -15.09
N ARG A 3 -14.99 -5.75 -14.08
CA ARG A 3 -14.69 -5.23 -12.72
C ARG A 3 -13.45 -4.36 -12.82
N GLU A 4 -13.51 -3.17 -12.24
CA GLU A 4 -12.35 -2.29 -12.16
C GLU A 4 -11.27 -2.93 -11.27
N PRO A 5 -9.99 -2.88 -11.68
CA PRO A 5 -8.89 -3.43 -10.90
C PRO A 5 -8.65 -2.61 -9.62
N TRP A 6 -7.95 -3.21 -8.66
CA TRP A 6 -7.56 -2.56 -7.41
C TRP A 6 -6.10 -2.13 -7.47
N TYR A 7 -5.78 -0.97 -6.89
CA TYR A 7 -4.44 -0.39 -6.95
C TYR A 7 -3.87 -0.14 -5.56
N LEU A 8 -2.58 -0.45 -5.38
CA LEU A 8 -1.78 -0.02 -4.24
C LEU A 8 -0.64 0.86 -4.73
N ILE A 9 -0.59 2.10 -4.26
CA ILE A 9 0.52 3.04 -4.48
C ILE A 9 1.46 2.93 -3.30
N ASP A 10 2.68 2.47 -3.51
CA ASP A 10 3.70 2.46 -2.48
C ASP A 10 4.47 3.79 -2.49
N ASN A 11 4.20 4.63 -1.49
CA ASN A 11 4.85 5.92 -1.31
C ASN A 11 6.33 5.82 -0.94
N ASN A 12 6.81 4.66 -0.46
CA ASN A 12 8.21 4.50 -0.04
C ASN A 12 9.14 4.24 -1.23
N VAL A 13 8.69 3.42 -2.19
CA VAL A 13 9.46 3.07 -3.40
C VAL A 13 8.95 3.75 -4.66
N HIS A 14 7.90 4.56 -4.56
CA HIS A 14 7.26 5.25 -5.68
C HIS A 14 6.76 4.32 -6.79
N GLU A 15 6.22 3.16 -6.40
CA GLU A 15 5.67 2.16 -7.33
C GLU A 15 4.16 2.01 -7.20
N MET A 16 3.53 1.46 -8.24
CA MET A 16 2.09 1.16 -8.25
C MET A 16 1.84 -0.30 -8.64
N PHE A 17 1.12 -1.00 -7.77
CA PHE A 17 0.76 -2.41 -7.93
C PHE A 17 -0.71 -2.56 -8.31
N LYS A 18 -0.99 -3.49 -9.23
CA LYS A 18 -2.34 -3.77 -9.75
C LYS A 18 -2.82 -5.15 -9.33
N PHE A 19 -4.03 -5.24 -8.80
CA PHE A 19 -4.63 -6.46 -8.27
C PHE A 19 -5.99 -6.75 -8.90
N ARG A 20 -6.34 -8.05 -8.96
CA ARG A 20 -7.64 -8.52 -9.46
C ARG A 20 -8.77 -8.37 -8.43
N SER A 21 -8.45 -8.21 -7.15
CA SER A 21 -9.42 -8.05 -6.06
C SER A 21 -8.81 -7.32 -4.86
N LEU A 22 -9.66 -6.69 -4.05
CA LEU A 22 -9.27 -6.09 -2.77
C LEU A 22 -8.62 -7.11 -1.82
N ALA A 23 -9.09 -8.35 -1.83
CA ALA A 23 -8.52 -9.42 -1.00
C ALA A 23 -7.05 -9.72 -1.36
N ALA A 24 -6.72 -9.73 -2.66
CA ALA A 24 -5.34 -9.91 -3.11
C ALA A 24 -4.44 -8.74 -2.71
N LEU A 25 -4.94 -7.51 -2.83
CA LEU A 25 -4.23 -6.30 -2.38
C LEU A 25 -3.95 -6.34 -0.87
N LYS A 26 -4.97 -6.62 -0.06
CA LYS A 26 -4.81 -6.69 1.41
C LYS A 26 -3.86 -7.80 1.85
N ARG A 27 -3.88 -8.94 1.15
CA ARG A 27 -2.95 -10.04 1.42
C ARG A 27 -1.50 -9.62 1.10
N TYR A 28 -1.27 -9.01 -0.06
CA TYR A 28 0.04 -8.47 -0.43
C TYR A 28 0.56 -7.47 0.62
N ALA A 29 -0.26 -6.48 1.00
CA ALA A 29 0.13 -5.52 2.03
C ALA A 29 0.52 -6.20 3.36
N LYS A 30 -0.21 -7.25 3.78
CA LYS A 30 0.09 -8.01 4.99
C LYS A 30 1.39 -8.82 4.89
N GLU A 31 1.63 -9.48 3.75
CA GLU A 31 2.83 -10.28 3.50
C GLU A 31 4.11 -9.42 3.51
N HIS A 32 3.98 -8.14 3.17
CA HIS A 32 5.06 -7.17 3.11
C HIS A 32 5.09 -6.18 4.31
N ASP A 33 4.32 -6.44 5.37
CA ASP A 33 4.20 -5.57 6.56
C ASP A 33 3.92 -4.08 6.23
N MET A 34 3.11 -3.85 5.19
CA MET A 34 2.75 -2.52 4.74
C MET A 34 1.49 -2.02 5.46
N ARG A 35 1.58 -0.82 6.04
CA ARG A 35 0.39 -0.07 6.47
C ARG A 35 -0.22 0.63 5.29
N ILE A 36 -1.49 0.33 4.97
CA ILE A 36 -2.20 0.88 3.82
C ILE A 36 -3.43 1.67 4.24
N LYS A 37 -3.74 2.72 3.49
CA LYS A 37 -4.93 3.55 3.66
C LYS A 37 -5.64 3.72 2.32
N ARG A 38 -6.98 3.73 2.35
CA ARG A 38 -7.79 3.92 1.14
C ARG A 38 -7.70 5.37 0.65
N SER A 39 -7.66 5.56 -0.66
CA SER A 39 -7.74 6.88 -1.31
C SER A 39 -9.07 7.59 -0.98
N PRO A 40 -9.05 8.89 -0.66
CA PRO A 40 -10.28 9.66 -0.43
C PRO A 40 -11.01 10.01 -1.72
N ILE A 41 -10.39 9.84 -2.89
CA ILE A 41 -10.93 10.23 -4.20
C ILE A 41 -11.22 9.04 -5.12
N ASP A 42 -10.80 7.83 -4.74
CA ASP A 42 -10.96 6.62 -5.54
C ASP A 42 -11.15 5.40 -4.62
N ASP A 43 -12.31 4.75 -4.73
CA ASP A 43 -12.66 3.58 -3.92
C ASP A 43 -11.84 2.32 -4.24
N HIS A 44 -11.18 2.27 -5.40
CA HIS A 44 -10.36 1.16 -5.87
C HIS A 44 -8.85 1.37 -5.62
N CYS A 45 -8.46 2.48 -5.02
CA CYS A 45 -7.07 2.84 -4.78
C CYS A 45 -6.72 2.87 -3.28
N PHE A 46 -5.54 2.35 -2.94
CA PHE A 46 -4.92 2.42 -1.63
C PHE A 46 -3.51 2.97 -1.78
N TYR A 47 -2.98 3.58 -0.71
CA TYR A 47 -1.60 4.02 -0.62
C TYR A 47 -0.95 3.51 0.66
N THR A 48 0.36 3.25 0.62
CA THR A 48 1.12 2.99 1.84
C THR A 48 1.23 4.27 2.66
N GLU A 49 1.07 4.17 3.98
CA GLU A 49 1.37 5.29 4.86
C GLU A 49 2.88 5.52 4.82
N SER A 50 3.31 6.74 4.49
CA SER A 50 4.71 7.12 4.62
C SER A 50 5.08 7.04 6.09
N TYR A 51 5.99 6.12 6.42
CA TYR A 51 6.63 6.11 7.73
C TYR A 51 8.11 6.35 7.53
N VAL A 52 8.63 7.34 8.25
CA VAL A 52 10.08 7.53 8.35
C VAL A 52 10.52 6.68 9.53
N ILE A 53 11.31 5.63 9.26
CA ILE A 53 12.08 4.98 10.33
C ILE A 53 13.18 5.98 10.69
N LEU A 54 12.96 6.76 11.75
CA LEU A 54 14.03 7.56 12.32
C LEU A 54 15.07 6.58 12.89
N PRO A 55 16.36 6.69 12.51
CA PRO A 55 17.39 5.92 13.19
C PRO A 55 17.32 6.27 14.67
N THR A 56 17.07 5.29 15.53
CA THR A 56 16.82 5.51 16.97
C THR A 56 18.07 5.89 17.76
N GLY A 57 19.18 6.21 17.09
CA GLY A 57 20.38 6.75 17.72
C GLY A 57 21.08 5.82 18.71
N TYR A 58 20.65 4.56 18.84
CA TYR A 58 21.37 3.58 19.66
C TYR A 58 22.62 3.11 18.89
N LEU A 59 23.71 3.81 19.15
CA LEU A 59 25.06 3.30 18.97
C LEU A 59 25.28 2.28 20.10
N ASP A 60 25.45 1.01 19.74
CA ASP A 60 26.07 -0.01 20.61
C ASP A 60 27.52 0.38 20.94
#